data_AF-F3Z470-F1
#
_entry.id   AF-F3Z470-F1
#
_cell.length_a   1.000
_cell.length_b   1.000
_cell.length_c   1.000
_cell.angle_alpha   90.00
_cell.angle_beta   90.00
_cell.angle_gamma   90.00
#
_symmetry.space_group_name_H-M   'P 1'
#
loop_
_entity.id
_entity.type
_entity.pdbx_description
1 polymer ?
#
loop_
_entity_poly.entity_id
_entity_poly.type
_entity_poly.pdbx_seq_one_letter_code
_entity_poly.pdbx_strand_id
1 'polypeptide(L)'
;MLNWTLAALLVLLQVPDILTTNAILAAGGRELNPVMRLCMRLSSTWRLSWLPWWMPKLVVALGGAWILGASEDTDAIMALVLLVLAYLAVVGSNLMQLRRLRARQRRR
;
A
#
# COMPACT_ATOMS: atom_id res chain seq x y z
N MET A 1 11.92 18.43 -10.83
CA MET A 1 12.01 17.00 -11.26
C MET A 1 11.95 16.02 -10.09
N LEU A 2 12.61 16.32 -8.96
CA LEU A 2 12.58 15.48 -7.75
C LEU A 2 11.15 15.09 -7.29
N ASN A 3 10.21 16.04 -7.30
CA ASN A 3 8.82 15.81 -6.85
C ASN A 3 8.14 14.73 -7.69
N TRP A 4 8.25 14.80 -9.01
CA TRP A 4 7.74 13.78 -9.92
C TRP A 4 8.40 12.42 -9.72
N THR A 5 9.71 12.38 -9.41
CA THR A 5 10.41 11.13 -9.09
C THR A 5 9.87 10.51 -7.79
N LEU A 6 9.70 11.31 -6.74
CA LEU A 6 9.16 10.85 -5.46
C LEU A 6 7.68 10.43 -5.59
N ALA A 7 6.89 11.18 -6.37
CA ALA A 7 5.50 10.87 -6.66
C ALA A 7 5.37 9.55 -7.44
N ALA A 8 6.21 9.34 -8.45
CA ALA A 8 6.26 8.07 -9.18
C ALA A 8 6.64 6.91 -8.25
N LEU A 9 7.65 7.12 -7.38
CA LEU A 9 8.07 6.12 -6.40
C LEU A 9 6.94 5.77 -5.42
N LEU A 10 6.18 6.77 -4.94
CA LEU A 10 5.02 6.57 -4.08
C LEU A 10 3.96 5.65 -4.72
N VAL A 11 3.69 5.84 -6.02
CA VAL A 11 2.76 5.01 -6.78
C VAL A 11 3.32 3.62 -7.00
N LEU A 12 4.60 3.50 -7.37
CA LEU A 12 5.26 2.21 -7.58
C LEU A 12 5.29 1.35 -6.31
N LEU A 13 5.46 1.97 -5.14
CA LEU A 13 5.44 1.27 -3.84
C LEU A 13 4.08 0.67 -3.48
N GLN A 14 2.99 1.09 -4.13
CA GLN A 14 1.68 0.45 -3.93
C GLN A 14 1.67 -0.99 -4.46
N VAL A 15 2.39 -1.29 -5.54
CA VAL A 15 2.43 -2.62 -6.16
C VAL A 15 2.98 -3.68 -5.21
N PRO A 16 4.20 -3.56 -4.64
CA PRO A 16 4.73 -4.56 -3.72
C PRO A 16 3.89 -4.64 -2.43
N ASP A 17 3.31 -3.54 -1.96
CA ASP A 17 2.38 -3.57 -0.83
C ASP A 17 1.16 -4.44 -1.12
N ILE A 18 0.47 -4.23 -2.25
CA ILE A 18 -0.71 -5.02 -2.64
C ILE A 18 -0.34 -6.50 -2.82
N LEU A 19 0.78 -6.79 -3.50
CA LEU A 19 1.24 -8.15 -3.72
C LEU A 19 1.60 -8.86 -2.41
N THR A 20 2.27 -8.16 -1.49
CA THR A 20 2.65 -8.73 -0.19
C THR A 20 1.44 -8.93 0.72
N THR A 21 0.49 -7.99 0.74
CA THR A 21 -0.78 -8.18 1.46
C THR A 21 -1.57 -9.37 0.93
N ASN A 22 -1.74 -9.51 -0.38
CA ASN A 22 -2.42 -10.66 -0.98
C ASN A 22 -1.72 -11.99 -0.61
N ALA A 23 -0.38 -12.01 -0.65
CA ALA A 23 0.40 -13.18 -0.24
C ALA A 23 0.24 -13.51 1.25
N ILE A 24 0.17 -12.50 2.12
CA ILE A 24 -0.08 -12.67 3.56
C ILE A 24 -1.47 -13.27 3.78
N LEU A 25 -2.50 -12.74 3.11
CA LEU A 25 -3.87 -13.23 3.23
C LEU A 25 -4.00 -14.67 2.72
N ALA A 26 -3.40 -15.01 1.58
CA ALA A 26 -3.37 -16.36 1.03
C ALA A 26 -2.67 -17.37 1.96
N ALA A 27 -1.68 -16.91 2.75
CA ALA A 27 -0.99 -17.74 3.74
C ALA A 27 -1.76 -17.86 5.08
N GLY A 28 -3.00 -17.38 5.18
CA GLY A 28 -3.80 -17.38 6.41
C GLY A 28 -3.43 -16.27 7.40
N GLY A 29 -2.66 -15.27 6.94
CA GLY A 29 -2.39 -14.05 7.69
C GLY A 29 -3.59 -13.10 7.75
N ARG A 30 -3.40 -11.92 8.34
CA ARG A 30 -4.44 -10.90 8.48
C ARG A 30 -3.87 -9.53 8.12
N GLU A 31 -4.67 -8.72 7.45
CA GLU A 31 -4.42 -7.29 7.24
C GLU A 31 -4.53 -6.55 8.57
N LEU A 32 -3.53 -5.75 8.91
CA LEU A 32 -3.46 -5.04 10.19
C LEU A 32 -4.09 -3.64 10.09
N ASN A 33 -4.13 -3.05 8.88
CA ASN A 33 -4.71 -1.74 8.68
C ASN A 33 -6.25 -1.80 8.79
N PRO A 34 -6.87 -1.13 9.78
CA PRO A 34 -8.32 -1.21 10.00
C PRO A 34 -9.12 -0.66 8.82
N VAL A 35 -8.60 0.34 8.11
CA VAL A 35 -9.24 0.91 6.92
C VAL A 35 -9.23 -0.11 5.78
N MET A 36 -8.10 -0.78 5.55
CA MET A 36 -8.02 -1.79 4.49
C MET A 36 -8.88 -3.01 4.80
N ARG A 37 -9.00 -3.41 6.08
CA ARG A 37 -9.97 -4.44 6.49
C ARG A 37 -11.40 -4.03 6.19
N LEU A 38 -11.76 -2.76 6.40
CA LEU A 38 -13.09 -2.25 6.05
C LEU A 38 -13.28 -2.30 4.52
N CYS A 39 -12.30 -1.85 3.74
CA CYS A 39 -12.34 -1.94 2.26
C CYS A 39 -12.54 -3.39 1.79
N MET A 40 -11.80 -4.35 2.35
CA MET A 40 -11.93 -5.78 2.04
C MET A 40 -13.31 -6.33 2.42
N ARG A 41 -13.86 -5.95 3.57
CA ARG A 41 -15.21 -6.35 3.97
C ARG A 41 -16.26 -5.76 3.05
N LEU A 42 -16.16 -4.48 2.70
CA LEU A 42 -17.12 -3.84 1.80
C LEU A 42 -17.06 -4.42 0.38
N SER A 43 -15.86 -4.75 -0.13
CA SER A 43 -15.72 -5.41 -1.43
C SER A 43 -16.23 -6.85 -1.43
N SER A 44 -16.10 -7.57 -0.31
CA SER A 44 -16.51 -8.98 -0.19
C SER A 44 -17.96 -9.19 0.22
N THR A 45 -18.52 -8.31 1.06
CA THR A 45 -19.83 -8.49 1.71
C THR A 45 -20.94 -7.69 1.03
N TRP A 46 -20.63 -6.62 0.29
CA TRP A 46 -21.62 -5.69 -0.26
C TRP A 46 -21.46 -5.48 -1.79
N ARG A 47 -22.43 -4.74 -2.36
CA ARG A 47 -22.70 -4.30 -3.76
C ARG A 47 -21.51 -3.88 -4.65
N LEU A 48 -20.27 -3.96 -4.18
CA LEU A 48 -19.04 -3.56 -4.87
C LEU A 48 -18.12 -4.77 -5.13
N SER A 49 -18.68 -5.93 -5.44
CA SER A 49 -17.90 -7.12 -5.83
C SER A 49 -17.02 -6.90 -7.07
N TRP A 50 -17.38 -5.92 -7.91
CA TRP A 50 -16.59 -5.49 -9.07
C TRP A 50 -15.41 -4.59 -8.70
N LEU A 51 -15.35 -4.07 -7.47
CA LEU A 51 -14.31 -3.16 -7.01
C LEU A 51 -13.26 -3.88 -6.16
N PRO A 52 -12.01 -3.99 -6.63
CA PRO A 52 -10.95 -4.56 -5.82
C PRO A 52 -10.69 -3.72 -4.57
N TRP A 53 -10.46 -4.37 -3.42
CA TRP A 53 -10.20 -3.70 -2.13
C TRP A 53 -9.02 -2.72 -2.17
N TRP A 54 -8.05 -2.94 -3.07
CA TRP A 54 -6.87 -2.11 -3.26
C TRP A 54 -7.13 -0.88 -4.12
N MET A 55 -8.25 -0.82 -4.85
CA MET A 55 -8.50 0.26 -5.81
C MET A 55 -8.59 1.64 -5.15
N PRO A 56 -9.32 1.84 -4.02
CA PRO A 56 -9.34 3.13 -3.32
C PRO A 56 -7.94 3.60 -2.91
N LYS A 57 -7.06 2.68 -2.53
CA LYS A 57 -5.67 2.97 -2.15
C LYS A 57 -4.88 3.52 -3.34
N LEU A 58 -5.02 2.92 -4.52
CA LEU A 58 -4.38 3.42 -5.74
C LEU A 58 -4.95 4.78 -6.18
N VAL A 59 -6.26 4.99 -6.06
CA VAL A 59 -6.86 6.30 -6.40
C VAL A 59 -6.29 7.41 -5.52
N VAL A 60 -6.19 7.16 -4.21
CA VAL A 60 -5.58 8.13 -3.27
C VAL A 60 -4.10 8.34 -3.58
N ALA A 61 -3.35 7.27 -3.86
CA ALA A 61 -1.93 7.37 -4.19
C ALA A 61 -1.70 8.16 -5.48
N LEU A 62 -2.47 7.89 -6.55
CA LEU A 62 -2.36 8.60 -7.82
C LEU A 62 -2.78 10.07 -7.70
N GLY A 63 -3.91 10.35 -7.03
CA GLY A 63 -4.38 11.71 -6.81
C GLY A 63 -3.40 12.53 -5.96
N GLY A 64 -2.92 11.95 -4.86
CA GLY A 64 -1.90 12.58 -4.01
C GLY A 64 -0.57 12.79 -4.74
N ALA A 65 -0.11 11.80 -5.51
CA ALA A 65 1.09 11.90 -6.34
C ALA A 65 0.97 13.01 -7.40
N TRP A 66 -0.20 13.16 -8.03
CA TRP A 66 -0.43 14.24 -8.98
C TRP A 66 -0.41 15.61 -8.32
N ILE A 67 -1.17 15.81 -7.25
CA ILE A 67 -1.26 17.09 -6.53
C ILE A 67 0.11 17.52 -5.99
N LEU A 68 0.80 16.61 -5.30
CA LEU A 68 2.10 16.93 -4.70
C LEU A 68 3.23 16.98 -5.75
N GLY A 69 3.16 16.16 -6.80
CA GLY A 69 4.12 16.16 -7.89
C GLY A 69 4.08 17.43 -8.73
N ALA A 70 2.89 18.02 -8.88
CA ALA A 70 2.67 19.27 -9.60
C ALA A 70 2.96 20.54 -8.78
N SER A 71 3.07 20.44 -7.45
CA SER A 71 3.43 21.57 -6.59
C SER A 71 4.94 21.82 -6.63
N GLU A 72 5.33 23.10 -6.60
CA GLU A 72 6.72 23.56 -6.47
C GLU A 72 7.10 23.89 -5.01
N ASP A 73 6.16 23.76 -4.07
CA ASP A 73 6.35 24.14 -2.68
C ASP A 73 7.28 23.16 -1.94
N THR A 74 8.13 23.70 -1.06
CA THR A 74 9.06 22.88 -0.26
C THR A 74 8.30 21.90 0.65
N ASP A 75 7.14 22.29 1.16
CA ASP A 75 6.28 21.45 1.99
C ASP A 75 5.77 20.21 1.23
N ALA A 76 5.49 20.35 -0.07
CA ALA A 76 5.07 19.22 -0.91
C ALA A 76 6.22 18.20 -1.09
N ILE A 77 7.46 18.68 -1.21
CA ILE A 77 8.66 17.84 -1.27
C ILE A 77 8.82 17.05 0.03
N MET A 78 8.74 17.75 1.18
CA MET A 78 8.84 17.11 2.49
C MET A 78 7.74 16.08 2.70
N ALA A 79 6.49 16.39 2.33
CA ALA A 79 5.38 15.46 2.40
C ALA A 79 5.64 14.21 1.54
N LEU A 80 6.12 14.37 0.30
CA LEU A 80 6.47 13.25 -0.58
C LEU A 80 7.58 12.39 -0.01
N VAL A 81 8.65 12.98 0.52
CA VAL A 81 9.75 12.23 1.17
C VAL A 81 9.21 11.41 2.34
N LEU A 82 8.44 12.03 3.23
CA LEU A 82 7.85 11.35 4.39
C LEU A 82 6.90 10.21 3.97
N LEU A 83 6.06 10.44 2.96
CA LEU A 83 5.14 9.44 2.43
C LEU A 83 5.90 8.25 1.82
N VAL A 84 6.95 8.50 1.04
CA VAL A 84 7.80 7.45 0.47
C VAL A 84 8.45 6.62 1.57
N LEU A 85 9.04 7.27 2.59
CA LEU A 85 9.65 6.56 3.72
C LEU A 85 8.63 5.73 4.50
N ALA A 86 7.43 6.28 4.74
CA ALA A 86 6.35 5.56 5.38
C ALA A 86 5.93 4.32 4.56
N TYR A 87 5.80 4.45 3.24
CA TYR A 87 5.46 3.32 2.37
C TYR A 87 6.57 2.27 2.27
N LEU A 88 7.83 2.67 2.28
CA LEU A 88 8.95 1.73 2.39
C LEU A 88 8.88 0.93 3.70
N ALA A 89 8.55 1.58 4.82
CA ALA A 89 8.35 0.90 6.10
C ALA A 89 7.17 -0.07 6.07
N VAL A 90 6.05 0.31 5.43
CA VAL A 90 4.89 -0.57 5.24
C VAL A 90 5.26 -1.81 4.41
N VAL A 91 5.90 -1.63 3.25
CA VAL A 91 6.36 -2.75 2.40
C VAL A 91 7.34 -3.64 3.17
N GLY A 92 8.30 -3.04 3.89
CA GLY A 92 9.24 -3.76 4.73
C GLY A 92 8.54 -4.60 5.81
N SER A 93 7.55 -4.02 6.49
CA SER A 93 6.73 -4.71 7.49
C SER A 93 6.00 -5.91 6.88
N ASN A 94 5.36 -5.74 5.72
CA ASN A 94 4.67 -6.84 5.03
C ASN A 94 5.65 -7.95 4.61
N LEU A 95 6.82 -7.60 4.09
CA LEU A 95 7.86 -8.59 3.75
C LEU A 95 8.32 -9.38 4.98
N MET A 96 8.52 -8.71 6.13
CA MET A 96 8.87 -9.39 7.38
C MET A 96 7.74 -10.32 7.86
N GLN A 97 6.48 -9.87 7.78
CA GLN A 97 5.33 -10.70 8.13
C GLN A 97 5.23 -11.95 7.23
N LEU A 98 5.41 -11.78 5.92
CA LEU A 98 5.39 -12.88 4.96
C LEU A 98 6.52 -13.89 5.22
N ARG A 99 7.73 -13.41 5.53
CA ARG A 99 8.86 -14.28 5.94
C ARG A 99 8.52 -15.10 7.17
N ARG A 100 7.92 -14.49 8.20
CA ARG A 100 7.49 -15.19 9.43
C ARG A 100 6.42 -16.25 9.14
N LEU A 101 5.45 -15.95 8.29
CA LEU A 101 4.40 -16.91 7.89
C LEU A 101 4.97 -18.11 7.13
N ARG A 102 5.83 -17.87 6.13
CA ARG A 102 6.50 -18.93 5.38
C ARG A 102 7.37 -19.82 6.28
N ALA A 103 8.07 -19.24 7.26
CA ALA A 103 8.86 -20.00 8.22
C ALA A 103 8.00 -20.90 9.12
N ARG A 104 6.79 -20.46 9.50
CA ARG A 104 5.85 -21.29 10.27
C ARG A 104 5.26 -22.43 9.44
N GLN A 105 4.95 -22.19 8.17
CA GLN A 105 4.42 -23.23 7.27
C GLN A 105 5.43 -24.34 7.02
N ARG A 106 6.74 -24.02 6.89
CA ARG A 106 7.80 -25.04 6.71
C ARG A 106 8.04 -25.93 7.93
N ARG A 107 7.55 -25.55 9.12
CA ARG A 107 7.71 -26.32 10.36
C ARG A 107 6.51 -27.22 10.65
N ARG A 108 5.43 -27.12 9.86
CA ARG A 108 4.27 -27.99 9.92
C ARG A 108 4.38 -29.04 8.84
#